data_AF-D2VRU9-F1
#
_entry.id   AF-D2VRU9-F1
#
_cell.length_a   1.000
_cell.length_b   1.000
_cell.length_c   1.000
_cell.angle_alpha   90.00
_cell.angle_beta   90.00
_cell.angle_gamma   90.00
#
_symmetry.space_group_name_H-M   'P 1'
#
loop_
_entity.id
_entity.type
_entity.pdbx_description
1 polymer ?
#
loop_
_entity_poly.entity_id
_entity_poly.type
_entity_poly.pdbx_seq_one_letter_code
_entity_poly.pdbx_strand_id
1 'polypeptide(L)'
;MPPRKAPSTKAPPQIHLSEEKKVQLENELNWCIQQLELGLSRKDADAYQIKETKRVLTTLQSNSVADVQKRQLMKVIFGDYRKLMKDDKKQREEEENKKKAKEEKAQTESTTLEATSETVQLEDSTTN
;
A
#
# COMPACT_ATOMS: atom_id res chain seq x y z
N MET A 1 -28.46 40.07 41.17
CA MET A 1 -27.13 40.05 40.51
C MET A 1 -26.96 38.73 39.76
N PRO A 2 -26.77 38.77 38.42
CA PRO A 2 -25.78 37.92 37.74
C PRO A 2 -25.03 38.72 36.61
N PRO A 3 -24.07 38.18 35.78
CA PRO A 3 -23.57 36.79 35.59
C PRO A 3 -22.02 36.57 35.44
N ARG A 4 -21.63 35.27 35.43
CA ARG A 4 -20.43 34.55 34.87
C ARG A 4 -19.10 35.29 34.59
N LYS A 5 -17.98 34.73 35.09
CA LYS A 5 -16.69 34.59 34.36
C LYS A 5 -15.93 33.32 34.75
N ALA A 6 -15.45 32.60 33.74
CA ALA A 6 -14.63 31.40 33.81
C ALA A 6 -13.17 31.70 34.19
N PRO A 7 -12.37 30.69 34.57
CA PRO A 7 -10.95 30.68 34.29
C PRO A 7 -10.63 29.58 33.28
N SER A 8 -10.26 30.01 32.07
CA SER A 8 -9.46 29.22 31.14
C SER A 8 -8.04 29.12 31.68
N THR A 9 -7.51 27.91 31.86
CA THR A 9 -6.06 27.66 31.93
C THR A 9 -5.73 26.37 31.19
N LYS A 10 -4.82 26.51 30.22
CA LYS A 10 -4.36 25.55 29.21
C LYS A 10 -3.23 24.66 29.75
N ALA A 11 -3.27 23.34 29.50
CA ALA A 11 -2.14 22.43 29.13
C ALA A 11 -2.53 20.94 29.31
N PRO A 12 -1.99 19.95 28.57
CA PRO A 12 -1.43 19.94 27.20
C PRO A 12 -2.03 18.83 26.28
N PRO A 13 -1.84 18.89 24.94
CA PRO A 13 -2.24 17.83 24.00
C PRO A 13 -1.26 16.64 24.04
N GLN A 14 -1.24 15.85 25.12
CA GLN A 14 -0.31 14.71 25.25
C GLN A 14 -0.92 13.36 24.86
N ILE A 15 -2.25 13.27 24.76
CA ILE A 15 -2.95 12.01 24.47
C ILE A 15 -2.79 11.63 22.98
N HIS A 16 -2.79 12.62 22.08
CA HIS A 16 -2.70 12.40 20.64
C HIS A 16 -1.41 11.67 20.21
N LEU A 17 -0.28 12.01 20.83
CA LEU A 17 1.01 11.38 20.50
C LEU A 17 1.08 9.90 20.87
N SER A 18 0.35 9.48 21.92
CA SER A 18 0.35 8.09 22.35
C SER A 18 -0.52 7.22 21.44
N GLU A 19 -1.66 7.77 20.99
CA GLU A 19 -2.54 7.06 20.07
C GLU A 19 -1.94 6.96 18.67
N GLU A 20 -1.31 8.03 18.17
CA GLU A 20 -0.61 8.01 16.88
C GLU A 20 0.52 6.97 16.86
N LYS A 21 1.27 6.83 17.96
CA LYS A 21 2.31 5.80 18.10
C LYS A 21 1.76 4.38 18.16
N LYS A 22 0.57 4.18 18.72
CA LYS A 22 -0.12 2.88 18.71
C LYS A 22 -0.59 2.52 17.31
N VAL A 23 -1.27 3.45 16.64
CA VAL A 23 -1.71 3.29 15.26
C VAL A 23 -0.51 3.02 14.34
N GLN A 24 0.59 3.73 14.53
CA GLN A 24 1.81 3.49 13.78
C GLN A 24 2.35 2.07 14.03
N LEU A 25 2.42 1.63 15.29
CA LEU A 25 2.83 0.26 15.59
C LEU A 25 1.92 -0.78 14.94
N GLU A 26 0.61 -0.58 15.01
CA GLU A 26 -0.37 -1.51 14.43
C GLU A 26 -0.21 -1.61 12.91
N ASN A 27 0.00 -0.48 12.23
CA ASN A 27 0.34 -0.46 10.81
C ASN A 27 1.65 -1.19 10.51
N GLU A 28 2.69 -0.95 11.33
CA GLU A 28 3.97 -1.66 11.24
C GLU A 28 3.78 -3.18 11.42
N LEU A 29 2.97 -3.61 12.38
CA LEU A 29 2.65 -5.02 12.64
C LEU A 29 1.93 -5.67 11.46
N ASN A 30 0.88 -5.01 10.96
CA ASN A 30 0.09 -5.52 9.84
C ASN A 30 0.95 -5.72 8.60
N TRP A 31 1.87 -4.79 8.30
CA TRP A 31 2.79 -4.94 7.19
C TRP A 31 3.78 -6.10 7.40
N CYS A 32 4.35 -6.25 8.60
CA CYS A 32 5.24 -7.39 8.88
C CYS A 32 4.50 -8.72 8.73
N ILE A 33 3.25 -8.81 9.20
CA ILE A 33 2.41 -10.01 9.02
C ILE A 33 2.22 -10.31 7.52
N GLN A 34 1.86 -9.31 6.72
CA GLN A 34 1.69 -9.47 5.28
C GLN A 34 2.99 -9.92 4.59
N GLN A 35 4.14 -9.35 4.95
CA GLN A 35 5.42 -9.77 4.36
C GLN A 35 5.81 -11.20 4.73
N LEU A 36 5.52 -11.62 5.96
CA LEU A 36 5.70 -13.00 6.39
C LEU A 36 4.82 -13.94 5.56
N GLU A 37 3.54 -13.62 5.36
CA GLU A 37 2.60 -14.42 4.55
C GLU A 37 2.97 -14.46 3.06
N LEU A 38 3.41 -13.33 2.50
CA LEU A 38 3.92 -13.25 1.13
C LEU A 38 5.21 -14.07 0.96
N GLY A 39 6.10 -14.03 1.95
CA GLY A 39 7.32 -14.84 1.99
C GLY A 39 7.01 -16.34 1.99
N LEU A 40 6.02 -16.76 2.78
CA LEU A 40 5.53 -18.16 2.80
C LEU A 40 4.90 -18.60 1.47
N SER A 41 4.28 -17.66 0.75
CA SER A 41 3.62 -17.95 -0.53
C SER A 41 4.62 -18.08 -1.69
N ARG A 42 5.85 -17.58 -1.53
CA ARG A 42 6.93 -17.76 -2.51
C ARG A 42 7.50 -19.17 -2.37
N LYS A 43 7.75 -19.82 -3.51
CA LYS A 43 8.22 -21.22 -3.58
C LYS A 43 9.63 -21.46 -3.02
N ASP A 44 10.31 -20.39 -2.59
CA ASP A 44 11.71 -20.41 -2.16
C ASP A 44 11.89 -20.39 -0.63
N ALA A 45 10.81 -20.46 0.15
CA ALA A 45 10.89 -20.47 1.61
C ALA A 45 11.32 -21.85 2.15
N ASP A 46 12.41 -21.88 2.92
CA ASP A 46 12.91 -23.10 3.58
C ASP A 46 11.93 -23.58 4.67
N ALA A 47 11.86 -24.90 4.92
CA ALA A 47 10.99 -25.48 5.95
C ALA A 47 11.25 -24.90 7.34
N TYR A 48 12.50 -24.55 7.64
CA TYR A 48 12.86 -23.83 8.87
C TYR A 48 12.28 -22.41 8.89
N GLN A 49 12.42 -21.66 7.81
CA GLN A 49 11.86 -20.32 7.67
C GLN A 49 10.33 -20.34 7.78
N ILE A 50 9.67 -21.35 7.22
CA ILE A 50 8.22 -21.52 7.33
C ILE A 50 7.81 -21.71 8.79
N LYS A 51 8.51 -22.58 9.52
CA LYS A 51 8.23 -22.84 10.94
C LYS A 51 8.47 -21.60 11.81
N GLU A 52 9.58 -20.90 11.57
CA GLU A 52 9.93 -19.69 12.30
C GLU A 52 8.91 -18.57 12.01
N THR A 53 8.55 -18.38 10.75
CA THR A 53 7.52 -17.42 10.33
C THR A 53 6.19 -17.68 11.04
N LYS A 54 5.73 -18.93 11.10
CA LYS A 54 4.51 -19.29 11.84
C LYS A 54 4.59 -18.94 13.32
N ARG A 55 5.74 -19.18 13.96
CA ARG A 55 5.97 -18.82 15.37
C ARG A 55 5.91 -17.31 15.59
N VAL A 56 6.51 -16.55 14.69
CA VAL A 56 6.49 -15.07 14.73
C VAL A 56 5.05 -14.57 14.55
N LEU A 57 4.29 -15.09 13.59
CA LEU A 57 2.89 -14.73 13.36
C LEU A 57 2.04 -14.94 14.62
N THR A 58 2.14 -16.11 15.26
CA THR A 58 1.42 -16.37 16.53
C THR A 58 1.78 -15.35 17.62
N THR A 59 3.04 -14.92 17.66
CA THR A 59 3.53 -13.95 18.66
C THR A 59 3.04 -12.53 18.35
N LEU A 60 3.05 -12.11 17.09
CA LEU A 60 2.58 -10.78 16.67
C LEU A 60 1.06 -10.63 16.80
N GLN A 61 0.31 -11.70 16.50
CA GLN A 61 -1.16 -11.78 16.62
C GLN A 61 -1.63 -11.92 18.07
N SER A 62 -0.76 -12.40 18.97
CA SER A 62 -1.09 -12.48 20.39
C SER A 62 -1.25 -11.09 20.99
N ASN A 63 -2.40 -10.85 21.63
CA ASN A 63 -2.66 -9.62 22.37
C ASN A 63 -1.99 -9.61 23.76
N SER A 64 -1.39 -10.74 24.17
CA SER A 64 -0.64 -10.86 25.43
C SER A 64 0.81 -10.42 25.32
N VAL A 65 1.34 -10.24 24.11
CA VAL A 65 2.74 -9.84 23.89
C VAL A 65 2.83 -8.32 23.96
N ALA A 66 3.72 -7.81 24.80
CA ALA A 66 3.92 -6.37 24.93
C ALA A 66 4.44 -5.76 23.62
N ASP A 67 3.97 -4.55 23.29
CA ASP A 67 4.34 -3.80 22.09
C ASP A 67 5.85 -3.65 21.87
N VAL A 68 6.61 -3.56 22.96
CA VAL A 68 8.08 -3.49 22.93
C VAL A 68 8.67 -4.82 22.42
N GLN A 69 8.13 -5.94 22.86
CA GLN A 69 8.56 -7.27 22.40
C GLN A 69 8.20 -7.50 20.94
N LYS A 70 7.02 -7.05 20.50
CA LYS A 70 6.64 -7.14 19.08
C LYS A 70 7.63 -6.38 18.20
N ARG A 71 7.99 -5.15 18.57
CA ARG A 71 9.03 -4.36 17.88
C ARG A 71 10.39 -5.03 17.87
N GLN A 72 10.81 -5.60 19.00
CA GLN A 72 12.08 -6.30 19.07
C GLN A 72 12.09 -7.52 18.14
N LEU A 73 11.01 -8.28 18.13
CA LEU A 73 10.87 -9.45 17.26
C LEU A 73 10.92 -9.05 15.79
N MET A 74 10.17 -8.02 15.38
CA MET A 74 10.23 -7.49 14.01
C MET A 74 11.64 -7.07 13.62
N LYS A 75 12.38 -6.43 14.54
CA LYS A 75 13.78 -6.05 14.30
C LYS A 75 14.72 -7.26 14.18
N VAL A 76 14.49 -8.32 14.93
CA VAL A 76 15.30 -9.54 14.82
C VAL A 76 15.06 -10.26 13.49
N ILE A 77 13.79 -10.31 13.05
CA ILE A 77 13.41 -11.04 11.83
C ILE A 77 13.75 -10.25 10.55
N PHE A 78 13.40 -8.95 10.52
CA PHE A 78 13.52 -8.11 9.32
C PHE A 78 14.65 -7.09 9.40
N GLY A 79 15.30 -6.93 10.55
CA GLY A 79 16.23 -5.83 10.76
C GLY A 79 15.50 -4.49 10.79
N ASP A 80 15.83 -3.60 9.85
CA ASP A 80 15.26 -2.26 9.78
C ASP A 80 13.97 -2.25 8.94
N TYR A 81 12.92 -2.87 9.48
CA TYR A 81 11.62 -3.04 8.79
C TYR A 81 10.99 -1.72 8.30
N ARG A 82 11.31 -0.59 8.95
CA ARG A 82 10.84 0.74 8.53
C ARG A 82 11.36 1.16 7.17
N LYS A 83 12.59 0.74 6.80
CA LYS A 83 13.14 0.99 5.47
C LYS A 83 12.47 0.10 4.44
N LEU A 84 12.33 -1.19 4.73
CA LEU A 84 11.64 -2.13 3.86
C LEU A 84 10.21 -1.67 3.53
N MET A 85 9.48 -1.12 4.50
CA MET A 85 8.14 -0.56 4.29
C MET A 85 8.14 0.61 3.28
N LYS A 86 9.15 1.48 3.34
CA LYS A 86 9.30 2.59 2.40
C LYS A 86 9.69 2.11 1.01
N ASP A 87 10.59 1.14 0.94
CA ASP A 87 11.04 0.55 -0.32
C ASP A 87 9.90 -0.20 -1.01
N ASP A 88 9.07 -0.92 -0.26
CA ASP A 88 7.86 -1.59 -0.77
C ASP A 88 6.84 -0.57 -1.32
N LYS A 89 6.59 0.52 -0.58
CA LYS A 89 5.74 1.61 -1.06
C LYS A 89 6.28 2.23 -2.35
N LYS A 90 7.58 2.52 -2.39
CA LYS A 90 8.25 3.10 -3.56
C LYS A 90 8.19 2.14 -4.76
N GLN A 91 8.44 0.85 -4.55
CA GLN A 91 8.33 -0.17 -5.60
C GLN A 91 6.91 -0.23 -6.16
N ARG A 92 5.89 -0.18 -5.30
CA ARG A 92 4.50 -0.19 -5.73
C ARG A 92 4.13 1.06 -6.54
N GLU A 93 4.61 2.23 -6.14
CA GLU A 93 4.46 3.49 -6.89
C GLU A 93 5.19 3.43 -8.25
N GLU A 94 6.41 2.89 -8.29
CA GLU A 94 7.17 2.68 -9.53
C GLU A 94 6.47 1.68 -10.47
N GLU A 95 5.92 0.59 -9.94
CA GLU A 95 5.12 -0.36 -10.70
C GLU A 95 3.83 0.26 -11.23
N GLU A 96 3.15 1.09 -10.43
CA GLU A 96 1.94 1.81 -10.86
C GLU A 96 2.25 2.79 -12.00
N ASN A 97 3.33 3.56 -11.89
CA ASN A 97 3.80 4.45 -12.95
C ASN A 97 4.17 3.68 -14.23
N LYS A 98 4.82 2.51 -14.10
CA LYS A 98 5.09 1.62 -15.25
C LYS A 98 3.82 1.04 -15.87
N LYS A 99 2.79 0.76 -15.08
CA LYS A 99 1.50 0.24 -15.58
C LYS A 99 0.73 1.32 -16.34
N LYS A 100 0.65 2.55 -15.82
CA LYS A 100 0.04 3.69 -16.52
C LYS A 100 0.75 4.01 -17.84
N ALA A 101 2.08 3.94 -17.88
CA ALA A 101 2.84 4.12 -19.12
C ALA A 101 2.64 2.99 -20.15
N LYS A 102 2.29 1.77 -19.72
CA LYS A 102 1.93 0.67 -20.63
C LYS A 102 0.50 0.77 -21.14
N GLU A 103 -0.42 1.33 -20.34
CA GLU A 103 -1.82 1.51 -20.71
C GLU A 103 -2.01 2.63 -21.74
N GLU A 104 -1.20 3.70 -21.66
CA GLU A 104 -1.18 4.78 -22.68
C GLU A 104 -0.61 4.30 -24.04
N LYS A 105 0.27 3.30 -24.04
CA LYS A 105 0.81 2.70 -25.27
C LYS A 105 -0.16 1.72 -25.95
N ALA A 106 -1.15 1.19 -25.23
CA ALA A 106 -2.15 0.27 -25.80
C ALA A 106 -3.32 1.00 -26.49
N GLN A 107 -3.54 2.29 -26.21
CA GLN A 107 -4.62 3.07 -26.82
C GLN A 107 -4.24 3.77 -28.13
N THR A 108 -2.94 3.93 -28.44
CA THR A 108 -2.49 4.59 -29.69
C THR A 108 -2.47 3.68 -30.92
N GLU A 109 -2.58 2.35 -30.75
CA GLU A 109 -2.65 1.41 -31.88
C GLU A 109 -4.10 1.08 -32.31
N SER A 110 -5.13 1.52 -31.56
CA SER A 110 -6.53 1.24 -31.88
C SER A 110 -7.25 2.35 -32.66
N THR A 111 -6.59 3.47 -32.99
CA THR A 111 -7.19 4.64 -33.67
C THR A 111 -6.55 4.94 -35.04
N THR A 112 -6.16 3.93 -35.81
CA THR A 112 -5.60 4.19 -37.17
C THR A 112 -6.05 3.23 -38.27
N LEU A 113 -7.23 2.61 -38.16
CA LEU A 113 -7.76 1.73 -39.22
C LEU A 113 -9.21 1.98 -39.64
N GLU A 114 -9.82 3.13 -39.32
CA GLU A 114 -11.22 3.41 -39.70
C GLU A 114 -11.38 4.67 -40.59
N ALA A 115 -10.48 4.86 -41.56
CA ALA A 115 -10.64 5.94 -42.54
C ALA A 115 -10.17 5.57 -43.95
N THR A 116 -10.57 4.39 -44.47
CA THR A 116 -10.50 4.10 -45.92
C THR A 116 -11.63 3.16 -46.39
N SER A 117 -12.89 3.54 -46.15
CA SER A 117 -14.09 3.07 -46.85
C SER A 117 -15.18 4.08 -46.47
N GLU A 118 -15.89 4.81 -47.31
CA GLU A 118 -16.08 4.80 -48.75
C GLU A 118 -16.76 6.15 -49.02
N THR A 119 -16.11 7.07 -49.74
CA THR A 119 -16.74 8.30 -50.22
C THR A 119 -16.29 8.46 -51.65
N VAL A 120 -17.08 7.93 -52.59
CA VAL A 120 -17.41 8.56 -53.89
C VAL A 120 -18.65 7.85 -54.45
N GLN A 121 -19.83 8.42 -54.26
CA GLN A 121 -20.83 8.43 -55.33
C GLN A 121 -21.25 9.88 -55.53
N LEU A 122 -20.49 10.53 -56.41
CA LEU A 122 -20.88 11.76 -57.08
C LEU A 122 -21.73 11.35 -58.28
N GLU A 123 -23.01 11.66 -58.18
CA GLU A 123 -23.90 11.94 -59.28
C GLU A 123 -23.29 13.01 -60.23
N ASP A 124 -23.29 12.78 -61.54
CA ASP A 124 -24.13 13.54 -62.49
C ASP A 124 -23.89 13.15 -63.98
N SER A 125 -25.00 13.19 -64.74
CA SER A 125 -25.14 13.58 -66.15
C SER A 125 -25.01 12.61 -67.35
N THR A 126 -26.17 12.44 -68.01
CA THR A 126 -26.47 12.92 -69.40
C THR A 126 -26.32 11.97 -70.61
N THR A 127 -27.48 11.68 -71.22
CA THR A 127 -27.84 11.50 -72.66
C THR A 127 -27.36 10.27 -73.44
N ASN A 128 -28.32 9.41 -73.83
CA ASN A 128 -28.77 9.23 -75.24
C ASN A 128 -30.10 8.46 -75.26
#